data_AF-A0A6P1KHC4-F1
#
_entry.id   AF-A0A6P1KHC4-F1
#
_cell.length_a   1.000
_cell.length_b   1.000
_cell.length_c   1.000
_cell.angle_alpha   90.00
_cell.angle_beta   90.00
_cell.angle_gamma   90.00
#
_symmetry.space_group_name_H-M   'P 1'
#
loop_
_entity.id
_entity.type
_entity.pdbx_description
1 polymer ?
#
loop_
_entity_poly.entity_id
_entity_poly.type
_entity_poly.pdbx_seq_one_letter_code
_entity_poly.pdbx_strand_id
1 'polypeptide(L)'
;MGGGDNYSDSGGFESISTIFEEADRDFLAKNTFLKDEESKLARQNSQLASQNMRIEELKRNSKTSEDKIEQIESIKLNLKESIRQKQTLYENLQLKSQSIFENIKRKSESREEIFRFIEEKLEALRNSSIEINLNFGSSIKFNFSKFKEDIGYYIFKRIGALESKNIDTTIKDCLGTDLNFEQFPHNFYQLLKDNCNRDETLSTILRDGITLDSFLNYLFSYQYLTILNAIQYKTVDIELLSPGQRGELLLILFLVLDKTKNPLLIDQPEENLDNQTIYNPPLSE
;
A
#
# COMPACT_ATOMS: atom_id res chain seq x y z
N MET A 1 -119.11 67.92 28.68
CA MET A 1 -118.19 67.10 29.50
C MET A 1 -117.51 66.14 28.54
N GLY A 2 -116.19 66.04 28.40
CA GLY A 2 -115.12 66.15 29.40
C GLY A 2 -114.56 64.74 29.65
N GLY A 3 -113.25 64.56 29.42
CA GLY A 3 -112.41 63.62 30.19
C GLY A 3 -111.98 62.30 29.52
N GLY A 4 -110.69 61.98 29.71
CA GLY A 4 -109.94 60.76 29.34
C GLY A 4 -110.38 59.47 30.04
N ASP A 5 -109.65 58.35 30.03
CA ASP A 5 -108.21 58.12 29.96
C ASP A 5 -107.89 56.71 29.40
N ASN A 6 -106.64 56.56 28.94
CA ASN A 6 -105.73 55.40 28.79
C ASN A 6 -106.22 53.95 29.05
N TYR A 7 -105.84 53.02 28.17
CA TYR A 7 -104.79 52.00 28.41
C TYR A 7 -104.38 51.31 27.09
N SER A 8 -103.08 51.10 26.95
CA SER A 8 -102.40 50.34 25.90
C SER A 8 -102.46 48.83 26.16
N ASP A 9 -102.72 48.02 25.13
CA ASP A 9 -101.99 46.77 24.95
C ASP A 9 -101.92 46.39 23.47
N SER A 10 -100.72 46.00 23.06
CA SER A 10 -100.26 45.78 21.70
C SER A 10 -100.30 44.30 21.35
N GLY A 11 -100.96 43.94 20.25
CA GLY A 11 -100.92 42.58 19.67
C GLY A 11 -101.34 42.63 18.21
N GLY A 12 -100.36 42.86 17.32
CA GLY A 12 -100.59 43.00 15.88
C GLY A 12 -101.05 41.70 15.22
N PHE A 13 -102.11 41.77 14.43
CA PHE A 13 -102.42 40.77 13.41
C PHE A 13 -101.50 41.00 12.21
N GLU A 14 -100.52 40.12 11.99
CA GLU A 14 -99.77 40.10 10.73
C GLU A 14 -100.69 39.68 9.57
N SER A 15 -100.67 40.44 8.48
CA SER A 15 -101.39 40.09 7.25
C SER A 15 -100.83 38.79 6.70
N ILE A 16 -101.69 37.89 6.17
CA ILE A 16 -101.28 36.63 5.53
C ILE A 16 -100.21 36.86 4.44
N SER A 17 -100.24 38.03 3.78
CA SER A 17 -99.20 38.45 2.82
C SER A 17 -97.80 38.57 3.45
N THR A 18 -97.71 39.08 4.69
CA THR A 18 -96.46 39.28 5.41
C THR A 18 -95.81 37.94 5.78
N ILE A 19 -96.62 36.96 6.19
CA ILE A 19 -96.17 35.60 6.52
C ILE A 19 -95.61 34.89 5.27
N PHE A 20 -96.26 35.03 4.11
CA PHE A 20 -95.76 34.47 2.85
C PHE A 20 -94.47 35.13 2.37
N GLU A 21 -94.35 36.46 2.48
CA GLU A 21 -93.12 37.19 2.13
C GLU A 21 -91.94 36.85 3.07
N GLU A 22 -92.22 36.58 4.34
CA GLU A 22 -91.21 36.13 5.30
C GLU A 22 -90.77 34.68 5.01
N ALA A 23 -91.72 33.79 4.70
CA ALA A 23 -91.42 32.43 4.28
C ALA A 23 -90.60 32.35 2.98
N ASP A 24 -90.91 33.20 1.99
CA ASP A 24 -90.14 33.28 0.74
C ASP A 24 -88.72 33.84 0.97
N ARG A 25 -88.58 34.83 1.86
CA ARG A 25 -87.26 35.35 2.27
C ARG A 25 -86.43 34.30 2.99
N ASP A 26 -87.03 33.55 3.91
CA ASP A 26 -86.36 32.45 4.61
C ASP A 26 -85.96 31.32 3.67
N PHE A 27 -86.82 30.97 2.70
CA PHE A 27 -86.51 29.98 1.67
C PHE A 27 -85.34 30.44 0.78
N LEU A 28 -85.36 31.70 0.32
CA LEU A 28 -84.27 32.29 -0.45
C LEU A 28 -82.97 32.32 0.34
N ALA A 29 -83.01 32.76 1.61
CA ALA A 29 -81.85 32.80 2.50
C ALA A 29 -81.25 31.40 2.73
N LYS A 30 -82.10 30.39 2.95
CA LYS A 30 -81.67 29.01 3.15
C LYS A 30 -81.10 28.39 1.89
N ASN A 31 -81.66 28.72 0.71
CA ASN A 31 -81.14 28.28 -0.58
C ASN A 31 -79.79 28.95 -0.92
N THR A 32 -79.62 30.25 -0.62
CA THR A 32 -78.30 30.91 -0.74
C THR A 32 -77.27 30.31 0.21
N PHE A 33 -77.66 30.01 1.46
CA PHE A 33 -76.78 29.36 2.43
C PHE A 33 -76.35 27.96 1.97
N LEU A 34 -77.27 27.17 1.42
CA LEU A 34 -76.98 25.84 0.87
C LEU A 34 -76.01 25.93 -0.32
N LYS A 35 -76.18 26.89 -1.24
CA LYS A 35 -75.24 27.10 -2.36
C LYS A 35 -73.85 27.53 -1.90
N ASP A 36 -73.77 28.34 -0.84
CA ASP A 36 -72.50 28.74 -0.24
C ASP A 36 -71.79 27.57 0.46
N GLU A 37 -72.53 26.71 1.16
CA GLU A 37 -72.03 25.44 1.73
C GLU A 37 -71.53 24.49 0.63
N GLU A 38 -72.29 24.29 -0.44
CA GLU A 38 -71.89 23.47 -1.59
C GLU A 38 -70.61 24.01 -2.24
N SER A 39 -70.49 25.33 -2.37
CA SER A 39 -69.31 25.98 -2.91
C SER A 39 -68.09 25.82 -2.00
N LYS A 40 -68.27 25.90 -0.67
CA LYS A 40 -67.21 25.63 0.31
C LYS A 40 -66.78 24.16 0.28
N LEU A 41 -67.73 23.23 0.21
CA LEU A 41 -67.48 21.79 0.11
C LEU A 41 -66.72 21.46 -1.18
N ALA A 42 -67.10 22.06 -2.31
CA ALA A 42 -66.41 21.89 -3.59
C ALA A 42 -64.94 22.37 -3.53
N ARG A 43 -64.69 23.52 -2.88
CA ARG A 43 -63.33 24.03 -2.65
C ARG A 43 -62.51 23.09 -1.76
N GLN A 44 -63.10 22.58 -0.67
CA GLN A 44 -62.44 21.62 0.22
C GLN A 44 -62.11 20.30 -0.51
N ASN A 45 -63.04 19.77 -1.31
CA ASN A 45 -62.82 18.57 -2.10
C ASN A 45 -61.73 18.75 -3.16
N SER A 46 -61.69 19.92 -3.82
CA SER A 46 -60.60 20.25 -4.75
C SER A 46 -59.25 20.37 -4.05
N GLN A 47 -59.21 20.95 -2.83
CA GLN A 47 -57.99 21.01 -2.02
C GLN A 47 -57.52 19.62 -1.61
N LEU A 48 -58.42 18.77 -1.11
CA LEU A 48 -58.14 17.37 -0.77
C LEU A 48 -57.60 16.58 -1.97
N ALA A 49 -58.18 16.76 -3.16
CA ALA A 49 -57.69 16.12 -4.38
C ALA A 49 -56.25 16.53 -4.70
N SER A 50 -55.93 17.84 -4.60
CA SER A 50 -54.57 18.33 -4.83
C SER A 50 -53.55 17.82 -3.80
N GLN A 51 -53.95 17.70 -2.53
CA GLN A 51 -53.10 17.14 -1.47
C GLN A 51 -52.85 15.65 -1.68
N ASN A 52 -53.87 14.88 -2.07
CA ASN A 52 -53.73 13.46 -2.37
C ASN A 52 -52.77 13.21 -3.55
N MET A 53 -52.85 14.03 -4.62
CA MET A 53 -51.88 13.94 -5.72
C MET A 53 -50.45 14.18 -5.23
N ARG A 54 -50.24 15.17 -4.36
CA ARG A 54 -48.91 15.47 -3.79
C ARG A 54 -48.40 14.37 -2.87
N ILE A 55 -49.28 13.72 -2.10
CA ILE A 55 -48.92 12.57 -1.27
C ILE A 55 -48.47 11.40 -2.14
N GLU A 56 -49.18 11.10 -3.24
CA GLU A 56 -48.79 10.02 -4.15
C GLU A 56 -47.46 10.30 -4.86
N GLU A 57 -47.19 11.55 -5.23
CA GLU A 57 -45.90 11.96 -5.78
C GLU A 57 -44.76 11.80 -4.74
N LEU A 58 -44.98 12.24 -3.50
CA LEU A 58 -44.03 12.08 -2.40
C LEU A 58 -43.74 10.60 -2.10
N LYS A 59 -44.76 9.73 -2.14
CA LYS A 59 -44.59 8.28 -1.96
C LYS A 59 -43.71 7.68 -3.05
N ARG A 60 -43.92 8.03 -4.32
CA ARG A 60 -43.08 7.56 -5.44
C ARG A 60 -41.63 8.01 -5.30
N ASN A 61 -41.41 9.26 -4.89
CA ASN A 61 -40.07 9.80 -4.67
C ASN A 61 -39.37 9.13 -3.48
N SER A 62 -40.10 8.83 -2.40
CA SER A 62 -39.59 8.05 -1.25
C SER A 62 -39.14 6.66 -1.69
N LYS A 63 -40.00 5.95 -2.44
CA LYS A 63 -39.67 4.59 -2.92
C LYS A 63 -38.44 4.59 -3.84
N THR A 64 -38.36 5.56 -4.75
CA THR A 64 -37.18 5.74 -5.62
C THR A 64 -35.90 6.03 -4.81
N SER A 65 -36.03 6.75 -3.69
CA SER A 65 -34.90 7.05 -2.81
C SER A 65 -34.48 5.84 -1.99
N GLU A 66 -35.43 5.03 -1.50
CA GLU A 66 -35.17 3.75 -0.84
C GLU A 66 -34.41 2.79 -1.76
N ASP A 67 -34.86 2.63 -3.01
CA ASP A 67 -34.19 1.75 -3.98
C ASP A 67 -32.75 2.20 -4.28
N LYS A 68 -32.50 3.53 -4.30
CA LYS A 68 -31.13 4.09 -4.42
C LYS A 68 -30.29 3.82 -3.18
N ILE A 69 -30.87 3.89 -1.98
CA ILE A 69 -30.19 3.58 -0.73
C ILE A 69 -29.76 2.11 -0.72
N GLU A 70 -30.67 1.18 -1.08
CA GLU A 70 -30.35 -0.25 -1.20
C GLU A 70 -29.21 -0.50 -2.19
N GLN A 71 -29.21 0.18 -3.34
CA GLN A 71 -28.10 0.11 -4.30
C GLN A 71 -26.78 0.61 -3.69
N ILE A 72 -26.77 1.74 -3.00
CA ILE A 72 -25.56 2.29 -2.35
C ILE A 72 -25.05 1.32 -1.26
N GLU A 73 -25.94 0.73 -0.48
CA GLU A 73 -25.59 -0.25 0.54
C GLU A 73 -24.95 -1.50 -0.07
N SER A 74 -25.48 -2.00 -1.18
CA SER A 74 -24.89 -3.13 -1.91
C SER A 74 -23.49 -2.80 -2.46
N ILE A 75 -23.30 -1.60 -3.03
CA ILE A 75 -21.99 -1.14 -3.52
C ILE A 75 -21.00 -1.03 -2.36
N LYS A 76 -21.43 -0.47 -1.23
CA LYS A 76 -20.60 -0.34 -0.02
C LYS A 76 -20.16 -1.71 0.50
N LEU A 77 -21.04 -2.70 0.50
CA LEU A 77 -20.72 -4.07 0.89
C LEU A 77 -19.68 -4.67 -0.07
N ASN A 78 -19.91 -4.58 -1.38
CA ASN A 78 -19.00 -5.09 -2.40
C ASN A 78 -17.61 -4.43 -2.33
N LEU A 79 -17.55 -3.11 -2.07
CA LEU A 79 -16.30 -2.39 -1.87
C LEU A 79 -15.57 -2.86 -0.62
N LYS A 80 -16.30 -3.09 0.49
CA LYS A 80 -15.71 -3.60 1.74
C LYS A 80 -15.11 -4.99 1.54
N GLU A 81 -15.81 -5.87 0.83
CA GLU A 81 -15.29 -7.20 0.48
C GLU A 81 -14.07 -7.13 -0.44
N SER A 82 -14.11 -6.26 -1.46
CA SER A 82 -12.98 -6.06 -2.37
C SER A 82 -11.73 -5.54 -1.65
N ILE A 83 -11.89 -4.62 -0.69
CA ILE A 83 -10.79 -4.13 0.15
C ILE A 83 -10.21 -5.27 0.99
N ARG A 84 -11.08 -6.08 1.61
CA ARG A 84 -10.66 -7.24 2.41
C ARG A 84 -9.88 -8.25 1.56
N GLN A 85 -10.35 -8.57 0.36
CA GLN A 85 -9.65 -9.47 -0.56
C GLN A 85 -8.26 -8.93 -0.94
N LYS A 86 -8.14 -7.63 -1.25
CA LYS A 86 -6.84 -6.99 -1.53
C LYS A 86 -5.90 -7.04 -0.32
N GLN A 87 -6.42 -6.83 0.90
CA GLN A 87 -5.63 -6.96 2.13
C GLN A 87 -5.09 -8.38 2.30
N THR A 88 -5.94 -9.40 2.15
CA THR A 88 -5.51 -10.80 2.23
C THR A 88 -4.45 -11.15 1.16
N LEU A 89 -4.60 -10.66 -0.08
CA LEU A 89 -3.59 -10.87 -1.11
C LEU A 89 -2.24 -10.23 -0.75
N TYR A 90 -2.27 -9.03 -0.17
CA TYR A 90 -1.06 -8.34 0.27
C TYR A 90 -0.37 -9.08 1.43
N GLU A 91 -1.13 -9.56 2.42
CA GLU A 91 -0.61 -10.38 3.52
C GLU A 91 0.04 -11.67 2.99
N ASN A 92 -0.60 -12.36 2.05
CA ASN A 92 -0.05 -13.54 1.40
C ASN A 92 1.25 -13.25 0.64
N LEU A 93 1.32 -12.10 -0.04
CA LEU A 93 2.54 -11.65 -0.72
C LEU A 93 3.67 -11.41 0.28
N GLN A 94 3.39 -10.77 1.43
CA GLN A 94 4.37 -10.54 2.48
C GLN A 94 4.89 -11.86 3.08
N LEU A 95 4.01 -12.81 3.38
CA LEU A 95 4.41 -14.13 3.87
C LEU A 95 5.31 -14.87 2.87
N LYS A 96 4.95 -14.81 1.58
CA LYS A 96 5.77 -15.41 0.52
C LYS A 96 7.12 -14.72 0.40
N SER A 97 7.16 -13.39 0.45
CA SER A 97 8.38 -12.58 0.46
C SER A 97 9.30 -12.99 1.62
N GLN A 98 8.75 -13.11 2.83
CA GLN A 98 9.50 -13.55 4.00
C GLN A 98 10.14 -14.92 3.78
N SER A 99 9.39 -15.89 3.22
CA SER A 99 9.95 -17.21 2.89
C SER A 99 11.10 -17.16 1.88
N ILE A 100 11.03 -16.23 0.90
CA ILE A 100 12.10 -16.02 -0.09
C ILE A 100 13.33 -15.43 0.59
N PHE A 101 13.15 -14.43 1.46
CA PHE A 101 14.25 -13.83 2.19
C PHE A 101 14.95 -14.83 3.11
N GLU A 102 14.19 -15.66 3.83
CA GLU A 102 14.72 -16.75 4.65
C GLU A 102 15.51 -17.76 3.82
N ASN A 103 15.11 -18.04 2.57
CA ASN A 103 15.91 -18.87 1.66
C ASN A 103 17.25 -18.21 1.31
N ILE A 104 17.27 -16.90 1.05
CA ILE A 104 18.49 -16.15 0.75
C ILE A 104 19.42 -16.14 1.97
N LYS A 105 18.86 -15.91 3.17
CA LYS A 105 19.57 -15.93 4.44
C LYS A 105 20.21 -17.29 4.71
N ARG A 106 19.44 -18.37 4.63
CA ARG A 106 19.96 -19.74 4.79
C ARG A 106 21.06 -20.05 3.79
N LYS A 107 20.95 -19.63 2.53
CA LYS A 107 22.03 -19.79 1.55
C LYS A 107 23.30 -19.04 1.93
N SER A 108 23.19 -17.85 2.52
CA SER A 108 24.35 -17.10 3.02
C SER A 108 24.97 -17.79 4.24
N GLU A 109 24.15 -18.25 5.19
CA GLU A 109 24.60 -18.94 6.39
C GLU A 109 25.30 -20.28 6.06
N SER A 110 24.74 -21.08 5.14
CA SER A 110 25.41 -22.32 4.71
C SER A 110 26.76 -22.07 4.04
N ARG A 111 26.94 -20.93 3.35
CA ARG A 111 28.25 -20.56 2.79
C ARG A 111 29.23 -20.13 3.88
N GLU A 112 28.74 -19.39 4.86
CA GLU A 112 29.52 -19.00 6.04
C GLU A 112 30.01 -20.23 6.81
N GLU A 113 29.18 -21.25 6.97
CA GLU A 113 29.56 -22.53 7.59
C GLU A 113 30.68 -23.25 6.82
N ILE A 114 30.60 -23.28 5.48
CA ILE A 114 31.66 -23.84 4.63
C ILE A 114 32.96 -23.05 4.80
N PHE A 115 32.87 -21.72 4.84
CA PHE A 115 34.02 -20.85 5.02
C PHE A 115 34.67 -21.03 6.38
N ARG A 116 33.88 -21.07 7.45
CA ARG A 116 34.38 -21.37 8.80
C ARG A 116 35.07 -22.74 8.87
N PHE A 117 34.50 -23.74 8.21
CA PHE A 117 35.13 -25.06 8.13
C PHE A 117 36.51 -24.98 7.44
N ILE A 118 36.64 -24.19 6.37
CA ILE A 118 37.92 -23.98 5.69
C ILE A 118 38.91 -23.23 6.60
N GLU A 119 38.46 -22.18 7.30
CA GLU A 119 39.26 -21.43 8.27
C GLU A 119 39.80 -22.35 9.38
N GLU A 120 38.94 -23.15 10.00
CA GLU A 120 39.36 -24.12 11.03
C GLU A 120 40.39 -25.12 10.50
N LYS A 121 40.24 -25.59 9.25
CA LYS A 121 41.21 -26.50 8.62
C LYS A 121 42.54 -25.80 8.37
N LEU A 122 42.53 -24.56 7.93
CA LEU A 122 43.74 -23.78 7.72
C LEU A 122 44.44 -23.47 9.05
N GLU A 123 43.68 -23.12 10.09
CA GLU A 123 44.22 -22.90 11.45
C GLU A 123 44.85 -24.17 12.03
N ALA A 124 44.22 -25.34 11.85
CA ALA A 124 44.78 -26.61 12.31
C ALA A 124 46.09 -26.98 11.59
N LEU A 125 46.35 -26.39 10.42
CA LEU A 125 47.60 -26.55 9.66
C LEU A 125 48.67 -25.52 10.03
N ARG A 126 48.35 -24.46 10.81
CA ARG A 126 49.29 -23.42 11.30
C ARG A 126 50.29 -23.93 12.36
N ASN A 127 50.68 -25.20 12.31
CA ASN A 127 51.64 -25.79 13.26
C ASN A 127 53.10 -25.55 12.88
N SER A 128 53.39 -24.70 11.90
CA SER A 128 54.75 -24.43 11.43
C SER A 128 54.86 -23.02 10.89
N SER A 129 55.35 -22.08 11.72
CA SER A 129 55.98 -20.77 11.42
C SER A 129 55.38 -19.83 10.35
N ILE A 130 54.32 -20.21 9.63
CA ILE A 130 53.76 -19.56 8.46
C ILE A 130 52.40 -19.00 8.85
N GLU A 131 52.29 -17.68 8.86
CA GLU A 131 51.06 -16.96 9.14
C GLU A 131 50.20 -16.87 7.87
N ILE A 132 49.00 -17.46 7.92
CA ILE A 132 48.02 -17.40 6.83
C ILE A 132 46.92 -16.42 7.23
N ASN A 133 47.02 -15.20 6.74
CA ASN A 133 46.01 -14.17 7.00
C ASN A 133 44.92 -14.23 5.93
N LEU A 134 44.14 -15.31 5.94
CA LEU A 134 42.96 -15.50 5.12
C LEU A 134 41.70 -15.33 5.95
N ASN A 135 40.87 -14.36 5.57
CA ASN A 135 39.54 -14.17 6.14
C ASN A 135 38.50 -14.53 5.09
N PHE A 136 37.51 -15.31 5.50
CA PHE A 136 36.39 -15.67 4.65
C PHE A 136 35.13 -15.00 5.18
N GLY A 137 34.21 -14.68 4.29
CA GLY A 137 32.93 -14.13 4.72
C GLY A 137 31.87 -14.23 3.65
N SER A 138 30.65 -14.54 4.06
CA SER A 138 29.44 -14.52 3.26
C SER A 138 28.50 -13.47 3.81
N SER A 139 28.18 -12.46 3.00
CA SER A 139 27.24 -11.42 3.39
C SER A 139 26.23 -11.12 2.31
N ILE A 140 25.00 -10.83 2.72
CA ILE A 140 23.97 -10.33 1.82
C ILE A 140 24.25 -8.84 1.59
N LYS A 141 24.26 -8.43 0.32
CA LYS A 141 24.40 -7.03 -0.09
C LYS A 141 23.25 -6.62 -0.98
N PHE A 142 22.90 -5.34 -0.86
CA PHE A 142 21.96 -4.67 -1.74
C PHE A 142 22.70 -4.14 -2.97
N ASN A 143 22.25 -4.54 -4.16
CA ASN A 143 22.77 -4.04 -5.43
C ASN A 143 22.03 -2.75 -5.83
N PHE A 144 22.55 -1.62 -5.37
CA PHE A 144 21.97 -0.30 -5.64
C PHE A 144 21.88 0.03 -7.13
N SER A 145 22.92 -0.30 -7.90
CA SER A 145 22.94 0.00 -9.34
C SER A 145 21.84 -0.76 -10.08
N LYS A 146 21.74 -2.08 -9.82
CA LYS A 146 20.70 -2.93 -10.40
C LYS A 146 19.30 -2.46 -9.99
N PHE A 147 19.09 -2.18 -8.71
CA PHE A 147 17.78 -1.72 -8.25
C PHE A 147 17.35 -0.41 -8.93
N LYS A 148 18.28 0.54 -9.10
CA LYS A 148 18.01 1.82 -9.78
C LYS A 148 17.64 1.62 -11.25
N GLU A 149 18.35 0.72 -11.95
CA GLU A 149 18.06 0.35 -13.32
C GLU A 149 16.66 -0.29 -13.45
N ASP A 150 16.40 -1.31 -12.63
CA ASP A 150 15.14 -2.05 -12.63
C ASP A 150 13.95 -1.13 -12.27
N ILE A 151 14.07 -0.27 -11.25
CA ILE A 151 13.03 0.71 -10.91
C ILE A 151 12.80 1.70 -12.06
N GLY A 152 13.87 2.15 -12.74
CA GLY A 152 13.76 2.98 -13.93
C GLY A 152 12.99 2.29 -15.06
N TYR A 153 13.12 0.96 -15.18
CA TYR A 153 12.32 0.16 -16.11
C TYR A 153 10.84 0.08 -15.67
N TYR A 154 10.54 -0.13 -14.39
CA TYR A 154 9.16 -0.30 -13.92
C TYR A 154 8.35 1.00 -13.85
N ILE A 155 8.96 2.09 -13.38
CA ILE A 155 8.27 3.33 -13.04
C ILE A 155 8.54 4.40 -14.11
N PHE A 156 7.47 4.95 -14.68
CA PHE A 156 7.57 6.01 -15.70
C PHE A 156 7.50 7.41 -15.09
N LYS A 157 6.62 7.58 -14.11
CA LYS A 157 6.22 8.89 -13.61
C LYS A 157 7.31 9.47 -12.71
N ARG A 158 7.56 10.77 -12.83
CA ARG A 158 8.43 11.51 -11.91
C ARG A 158 7.79 11.54 -10.52
N ILE A 159 8.23 10.63 -9.68
CA ILE A 159 8.03 10.70 -8.23
C ILE A 159 9.22 11.47 -7.68
N GLY A 160 9.01 12.57 -6.95
CA GLY A 160 10.11 13.43 -6.45
C GLY A 160 11.15 12.66 -5.62
N ALA A 161 10.69 11.63 -4.89
CA ALA A 161 11.55 10.72 -4.13
C ALA A 161 12.40 9.78 -5.02
N LEU A 162 11.98 9.51 -6.26
CA LEU A 162 12.70 8.66 -7.21
C LEU A 162 13.50 9.44 -8.26
N GLU A 163 13.59 10.76 -8.13
CA GLU A 163 14.50 11.55 -8.95
C GLU A 163 15.95 11.11 -8.70
N SER A 164 16.78 11.12 -9.75
CA SER A 164 18.14 10.56 -9.69
C SER A 164 19.02 11.13 -8.57
N LYS A 165 18.75 12.36 -8.12
CA LYS A 165 19.46 13.01 -7.00
C LYS A 165 19.05 12.48 -5.62
N ASN A 166 17.83 11.96 -5.50
CA ASN A 166 17.21 11.54 -4.24
C ASN A 166 17.05 10.01 -4.13
N ILE A 167 17.15 9.27 -5.24
CA ILE A 167 16.88 7.83 -5.24
C ILE A 167 17.80 7.05 -4.29
N ASP A 168 19.09 7.41 -4.22
CA ASP A 168 20.03 6.75 -3.30
C ASP A 168 19.70 7.04 -1.83
N THR A 169 19.27 8.26 -1.50
CA THR A 169 18.81 8.58 -0.13
C THR A 169 17.51 7.86 0.19
N THR A 170 16.57 7.84 -0.74
CA THR A 170 15.29 7.15 -0.58
C THR A 170 15.45 5.65 -0.38
N ILE A 171 16.33 4.99 -1.14
CA ILE A 171 16.63 3.57 -0.95
C ILE A 171 17.22 3.35 0.45
N LYS A 172 18.16 4.20 0.89
CA LYS A 172 18.77 4.11 2.23
C LYS A 172 17.74 4.32 3.34
N ASP A 173 16.82 5.28 3.18
CA ASP A 173 15.76 5.54 4.14
C ASP A 173 14.81 4.33 4.25
N CYS A 174 14.45 3.70 3.12
CA CYS A 174 13.65 2.47 3.12
C CYS A 174 14.38 1.27 3.76
N LEU A 175 15.70 1.22 3.66
CA LEU A 175 16.54 0.20 4.29
C LEU A 175 16.72 0.45 5.81
N GLY A 176 16.66 1.71 6.25
CA GLY A 176 16.93 2.10 7.63
C GLY A 176 18.41 2.00 8.02
N THR A 177 18.73 2.36 9.27
CA THR A 177 20.11 2.39 9.80
C THR A 177 20.76 1.01 9.81
N ASP A 178 19.96 -0.03 10.05
CA ASP A 178 20.44 -1.40 10.23
C ASP A 178 20.42 -2.21 8.94
N LEU A 179 20.11 -1.57 7.80
CA LEU A 179 19.99 -2.22 6.49
C LEU A 179 19.02 -3.41 6.53
N ASN A 180 17.78 -3.16 6.97
CA ASN A 180 16.76 -4.20 7.09
C ASN A 180 16.24 -4.61 5.70
N PHE A 181 16.94 -5.58 5.10
CA PHE A 181 16.59 -6.11 3.79
C PHE A 181 15.22 -6.79 3.78
N GLU A 182 14.82 -7.47 4.87
CA GLU A 182 13.55 -8.19 4.96
C GLU A 182 12.36 -7.23 4.77
N GLN A 183 12.39 -6.07 5.44
CA GLN A 183 11.31 -5.08 5.43
C GLN A 183 11.37 -4.12 4.23
N PHE A 184 12.49 -4.08 3.51
CA PHE A 184 12.69 -3.17 2.39
C PHE A 184 11.56 -3.18 1.34
N PRO A 185 11.08 -4.33 0.82
CA PRO A 185 9.99 -4.35 -0.15
C PRO A 185 8.73 -3.65 0.36
N HIS A 186 8.37 -3.88 1.64
CA HIS A 186 7.21 -3.25 2.26
C HIS A 186 7.42 -1.75 2.40
N ASN A 187 8.56 -1.33 2.93
CA ASN A 187 8.87 0.09 3.15
C ASN A 187 8.87 0.86 1.83
N PHE A 188 9.47 0.28 0.78
CA PHE A 188 9.49 0.88 -0.54
C PHE A 188 8.08 0.94 -1.17
N TYR A 189 7.28 -0.12 -1.01
CA TYR A 189 5.88 -0.12 -1.45
C TYR A 189 5.04 0.97 -0.76
N GLN A 190 5.18 1.15 0.56
CA GLN A 190 4.47 2.20 1.31
C GLN A 190 4.91 3.59 0.85
N LEU A 191 6.21 3.80 0.68
CA LEU A 191 6.73 5.05 0.14
C LEU A 191 6.07 5.40 -1.20
N LEU A 192 6.01 4.44 -2.14
CA LEU A 192 5.36 4.69 -3.44
C LEU A 192 3.88 5.03 -3.29
N LYS A 193 3.19 4.33 -2.38
CA LYS A 193 1.77 4.55 -2.10
C LYS A 193 1.51 5.92 -1.47
N ASP A 194 2.35 6.34 -0.55
CA ASP A 194 2.25 7.65 0.13
C ASP A 194 2.56 8.82 -0.81
N ASN A 195 3.37 8.57 -1.84
CA ASN A 195 3.67 9.54 -2.90
C ASN A 195 2.69 9.49 -4.08
N CYS A 196 1.70 8.59 -4.07
CA CYS A 196 0.59 8.65 -5.02
C CYS A 196 -0.41 9.72 -4.58
N ASN A 197 -0.90 10.52 -5.53
CA ASN A 197 -1.99 11.47 -5.26
C ASN A 197 -3.26 10.73 -4.84
N ARG A 198 -4.20 11.43 -4.17
CA ARG A 198 -5.46 10.84 -3.67
C ARG A 198 -6.29 10.11 -4.73
N ASP A 199 -6.19 10.53 -5.99
CA ASP A 199 -6.94 9.95 -7.11
C ASP A 199 -6.09 8.98 -7.96
N GLU A 200 -4.82 8.77 -7.60
CA GLU A 200 -3.89 7.93 -8.32
C GLU A 200 -3.70 6.57 -7.64
N THR A 201 -3.44 5.56 -8.46
CA THR A 201 -3.11 4.21 -7.98
C THR A 201 -1.67 3.88 -8.34
N LEU A 202 -1.07 2.89 -7.67
CA LEU A 202 0.26 2.41 -8.05
C LEU A 202 0.32 1.97 -9.52
N SER A 203 -0.79 1.49 -10.09
CA SER A 203 -0.85 1.17 -11.53
C SER A 203 -0.63 2.40 -12.43
N THR A 204 -0.94 3.61 -11.97
CA THR A 204 -0.80 4.84 -12.77
C THR A 204 0.62 5.42 -12.78
N ILE A 205 1.52 4.93 -11.93
CA ILE A 205 2.93 5.36 -11.91
C ILE A 205 3.84 4.44 -12.75
N LEU A 206 3.35 3.25 -13.09
CA LEU A 206 4.08 2.25 -13.89
C LEU A 206 4.18 2.65 -15.36
N ARG A 207 5.17 2.12 -16.07
CA ARG A 207 5.26 2.28 -17.54
C ARG A 207 4.14 1.55 -18.26
N ASP A 208 3.81 2.04 -19.45
CA ASP A 208 2.86 1.38 -20.36
C ASP A 208 3.28 -0.07 -20.64
N GLY A 209 2.31 -0.99 -20.53
CA GLY A 209 2.53 -2.42 -20.70
C GLY A 209 3.04 -3.17 -19.46
N ILE A 210 3.37 -2.46 -18.38
CA ILE A 210 3.77 -3.09 -17.11
C ILE A 210 2.55 -3.28 -16.22
N THR A 211 2.36 -4.50 -15.73
CA THR A 211 1.31 -4.82 -14.76
C THR A 211 1.80 -4.60 -13.33
N LEU A 212 0.86 -4.24 -12.45
CA LEU A 212 1.14 -4.13 -11.01
C LEU A 212 1.69 -5.44 -10.45
N ASP A 213 1.15 -6.58 -10.86
CA ASP A 213 1.61 -7.90 -10.43
C ASP A 213 3.06 -8.16 -10.82
N SER A 214 3.48 -7.79 -12.03
CA SER A 214 4.87 -7.94 -12.47
C SER A 214 5.81 -7.09 -11.61
N PHE A 215 5.44 -5.85 -11.32
CA PHE A 215 6.23 -4.97 -10.48
C PHE A 215 6.34 -5.48 -9.04
N LEU A 216 5.22 -5.89 -8.44
CA LEU A 216 5.20 -6.45 -7.08
C LEU A 216 5.99 -7.77 -7.01
N ASN A 217 5.89 -8.63 -8.02
CA ASN A 217 6.71 -9.84 -8.08
C ASN A 217 8.20 -9.51 -8.12
N TYR A 218 8.63 -8.51 -8.90
CA TYR A 218 10.01 -8.04 -8.88
C TYR A 218 10.40 -7.54 -7.48
N LEU A 219 9.65 -6.59 -6.92
CA LEU A 219 9.97 -5.94 -5.65
C LEU A 219 10.06 -6.93 -4.49
N PHE A 220 9.13 -7.90 -4.40
CA PHE A 220 9.08 -8.88 -3.31
C PHE A 220 9.87 -10.17 -3.59
N SER A 221 10.59 -10.25 -4.73
CA SER A 221 11.47 -11.39 -5.05
C SER A 221 12.92 -11.21 -4.64
N TYR A 222 13.30 -10.02 -4.17
CA TYR A 222 14.67 -9.69 -3.73
C TYR A 222 15.75 -9.88 -4.83
N GLN A 223 15.41 -9.72 -6.11
CA GLN A 223 16.36 -9.86 -7.23
C GLN A 223 17.51 -8.83 -7.23
N TYR A 224 17.37 -7.78 -6.43
CA TYR A 224 18.38 -6.75 -6.16
C TYR A 224 19.27 -7.11 -4.96
N LEU A 225 19.08 -8.26 -4.31
CA LEU A 225 20.00 -8.78 -3.29
C LEU A 225 20.98 -9.77 -3.92
N THR A 226 22.22 -9.72 -3.46
CA THR A 226 23.27 -10.65 -3.86
C THR A 226 24.00 -11.16 -2.63
N ILE A 227 24.37 -12.45 -2.63
CA ILE A 227 25.24 -13.01 -1.60
C ILE A 227 26.68 -12.82 -2.08
N LEU A 228 27.41 -11.90 -1.46
CA LEU A 228 28.82 -11.72 -1.69
C LEU A 228 29.61 -12.69 -0.82
N ASN A 229 30.50 -13.43 -1.48
CA ASN A 229 31.47 -14.28 -0.85
C ASN A 229 32.82 -13.56 -0.97
N ALA A 230 33.36 -13.08 0.14
CA ALA A 230 34.68 -12.46 0.17
C ALA A 230 35.70 -13.46 0.70
N ILE A 231 36.85 -13.53 0.04
CA ILE A 231 38.07 -14.14 0.57
C ILE A 231 39.10 -13.02 0.56
N GLN A 232 39.63 -12.68 1.72
CA GLN A 232 40.60 -11.62 1.89
C GLN A 232 41.94 -12.20 2.32
N TYR A 233 43.01 -11.82 1.65
CA TYR A 233 44.37 -12.10 2.04
C TYR A 233 45.05 -10.83 2.54
N LYS A 234 45.56 -10.82 3.78
CA LYS A 234 46.16 -9.63 4.42
C LYS A 234 45.27 -8.38 4.26
N THR A 235 43.95 -8.53 4.45
CA THR A 235 42.89 -7.50 4.29
C THR A 235 42.54 -7.05 2.86
N VAL A 236 43.18 -7.62 1.83
CA VAL A 236 42.88 -7.33 0.42
C VAL A 236 42.02 -8.45 -0.15
N ASP A 237 40.92 -8.11 -0.82
CA ASP A 237 40.09 -9.09 -1.54
C ASP A 237 40.93 -9.84 -2.56
N ILE A 238 40.77 -11.16 -2.64
CA ILE A 238 41.60 -12.04 -3.48
C ILE A 238 41.58 -11.63 -4.98
N GLU A 239 40.47 -11.06 -5.42
CA GLU A 239 40.26 -10.53 -6.78
C GLU A 239 41.15 -9.32 -7.09
N LEU A 240 41.52 -8.54 -6.08
CA LEU A 240 42.33 -7.32 -6.20
C LEU A 240 43.82 -7.54 -5.95
N LEU A 241 44.22 -8.77 -5.58
CA LEU A 241 45.63 -9.09 -5.37
C LEU A 241 46.46 -8.88 -6.64
N SER A 242 47.65 -8.30 -6.48
CA SER A 242 48.64 -8.23 -7.55
C SER A 242 49.09 -9.63 -7.98
N PRO A 243 49.63 -9.83 -9.19
CA PRO A 243 50.19 -11.11 -9.61
C PRO A 243 51.17 -11.70 -8.59
N GLY A 244 52.04 -10.85 -8.00
CA GLY A 244 53.00 -11.24 -6.97
C GLY A 244 52.35 -11.69 -5.65
N GLN A 245 51.31 -11.00 -5.19
CA GLN A 245 50.57 -11.36 -3.99
C GLN A 245 49.76 -12.65 -4.16
N ARG A 246 49.22 -12.88 -5.37
CA ARG A 246 48.57 -14.16 -5.72
C ARG A 246 49.56 -15.31 -5.69
N GLY A 247 50.77 -15.10 -6.22
CA GLY A 247 51.86 -16.07 -6.16
C GLY A 247 52.28 -16.39 -4.73
N GLU A 248 52.45 -15.38 -3.87
CA GLU A 248 52.75 -15.54 -2.44
C GLU A 248 51.67 -16.37 -1.73
N LEU A 249 50.40 -15.98 -1.87
CA LEU A 249 49.27 -16.69 -1.25
C LEU A 249 49.20 -18.15 -1.72
N LEU A 250 49.36 -18.40 -3.02
CA LEU A 250 49.31 -19.75 -3.57
C LEU A 250 50.45 -20.61 -3.02
N LEU A 251 51.66 -20.04 -2.91
CA LEU A 251 52.81 -20.71 -2.33
C LEU A 251 52.58 -21.06 -0.86
N ILE A 252 52.09 -20.11 -0.07
CA ILE A 252 51.73 -20.33 1.34
C ILE A 252 50.71 -21.45 1.46
N LEU A 253 49.64 -21.41 0.65
CA LEU A 253 48.60 -22.44 0.66
C LEU A 253 49.15 -23.81 0.28
N PHE A 254 50.05 -23.88 -0.70
CA PHE A 254 50.70 -25.12 -1.11
C PHE A 254 51.55 -25.71 0.03
N LEU A 255 52.39 -24.90 0.67
CA LEU A 255 53.25 -25.32 1.79
C LEU A 255 52.44 -25.79 3.01
N VAL A 256 51.27 -25.20 3.23
CA VAL A 256 50.39 -25.54 4.37
C VAL A 256 49.57 -26.80 4.09
N LEU A 257 49.13 -27.02 2.85
CA LEU A 257 48.35 -28.19 2.46
C LEU A 257 49.23 -29.43 2.21
N ASP A 258 50.46 -29.25 1.73
CA ASP A 258 51.37 -30.35 1.43
C ASP A 258 51.99 -30.92 2.70
N LYS A 259 51.49 -32.08 3.12
CA LYS A 259 52.01 -32.85 4.26
C LYS A 259 53.08 -33.86 3.85
N THR A 260 53.47 -33.90 2.58
CA THR A 260 54.47 -34.85 2.08
C THR A 260 55.89 -34.33 2.36
N LYS A 261 56.86 -35.24 2.40
CA LYS A 261 58.29 -34.89 2.52
C LYS A 261 58.96 -34.74 1.15
N ASN A 262 58.17 -34.63 0.08
CA ASN A 262 58.71 -34.57 -1.27
C ASN A 262 59.30 -33.17 -1.50
N PRO A 263 60.46 -33.05 -2.16
CA PRO A 263 61.02 -31.75 -2.49
C PRO A 263 60.09 -31.01 -3.45
N LEU A 264 59.76 -29.76 -3.12
CA LEU A 264 58.98 -28.88 -3.98
C LEU A 264 59.93 -28.17 -4.96
N LEU A 265 59.73 -28.41 -6.26
CA LEU A 265 60.45 -27.69 -7.31
C LEU A 265 59.59 -26.50 -7.76
N ILE A 266 60.09 -25.28 -7.57
CA ILE A 266 59.43 -24.06 -8.02
C ILE A 266 60.36 -23.40 -9.03
N ASP A 267 59.90 -23.27 -10.27
CA ASP A 267 60.66 -22.59 -11.31
C ASP A 267 60.40 -21.08 -11.22
N GLN A 268 61.47 -20.28 -11.25
CA GLN A 268 61.44 -18.82 -11.22
C GLN A 268 60.48 -18.20 -10.18
N PRO A 269 60.58 -18.56 -8.88
CA PRO A 269 59.71 -18.03 -7.85
C PRO A 269 59.76 -16.49 -7.76
N GLU A 270 60.90 -15.88 -8.09
CA GLU A 270 61.13 -14.44 -8.09
C GLU A 270 60.27 -13.64 -9.09
N GLU A 271 59.82 -14.23 -10.20
CA GLU A 271 58.98 -13.51 -11.17
C GLU A 271 57.54 -13.27 -10.65
N ASN A 272 57.10 -14.10 -9.69
CA ASN A 272 55.73 -14.13 -9.18
C ASN A 272 55.63 -13.86 -7.67
N LEU A 273 56.69 -13.35 -7.05
CA LEU A 273 56.73 -12.96 -5.63
C LEU A 273 57.08 -11.48 -5.50
N ASP A 274 56.58 -10.84 -4.44
CA ASP A 274 56.98 -9.46 -4.12
C ASP A 274 58.47 -9.44 -3.70
N ASN A 275 59.20 -8.41 -4.13
CA ASN A 275 60.61 -8.20 -3.78
C ASN A 275 60.85 -8.23 -2.26
N GLN A 276 59.85 -7.80 -1.46
CA GLN A 276 59.93 -7.88 0.01
C GLN A 276 59.85 -9.32 0.54
N THR A 277 59.03 -10.17 -0.08
CA THR A 277 58.88 -11.59 0.29
C THR A 277 60.13 -12.40 -0.04
N ILE A 278 60.88 -12.01 -1.08
CA ILE A 278 62.18 -12.63 -1.43
C ILE A 278 63.24 -12.32 -0.36
N TYR A 279 63.23 -11.10 0.19
CA TYR A 279 64.23 -10.66 1.18
C TYR A 279 63.94 -11.14 2.61
N ASN A 280 62.66 -11.24 2.99
CA ASN A 280 62.20 -11.76 4.27
C ASN A 280 61.31 -12.98 4.04
N PRO A 281 61.90 -14.17 3.81
CA PRO A 281 61.11 -15.39 3.73
C PRO A 281 60.33 -15.58 5.05
N PRO A 282 59.09 -16.11 5.01
CA PRO A 282 58.24 -16.29 6.20
C PRO A 282 58.79 -17.29 7.25
N LEU A 283 60.06 -17.69 7.13
CA LEU A 283 60.76 -18.70 7.93
C LEU A 283 61.99 -18.14 8.65
N SER A 284 62.21 -16.82 8.69
CA SER A 284 63.36 -16.24 9.40
C SER A 284 63.08 -16.06 10.90
N GLU A 285 62.97 -17.17 11.64
CA GLU A 285 63.42 -17.35 13.04
C GLU A 285 63.78 -18.82 13.29
#